data_AF-A0A5C5ZME4-F1
#
_entry.id   AF-A0A5C5ZME4-F1
#
_cell.length_a   1.000
_cell.length_b   1.000
_cell.length_c   1.000
_cell.angle_alpha   90.00
_cell.angle_beta   90.00
_cell.angle_gamma   90.00
#
_symmetry.space_group_name_H-M   'P 1'
#
loop_
_entity.id
_entity.type
_entity.pdbx_description
1 polymer ?
#
loop_
_entity_poly.entity_id
_entity_poly.type
_entity_poly.pdbx_seq_one_letter_code
_entity_poly.pdbx_strand_id
1 'polypeptide(L)'
;MKPMKRSVYLLTAIVTGLIVTGIATVGASSCLAANRSAPAAAQSAPVWGDDYYTAYRDAADSGRMLLVFLTPTGDSTRAEAIDNAVAARPRMGERLNDFVLCRLPLDATLDSEGQPQRLIDSAAFRELHGGAGVVIIDLENKDAPFYGHAVTALPLTGGKYYRWSIDGLAAALDLPAGTLSQRSLVWAVRTHPEAPQSTGGEFHPALVEGARAHAAYQARLRQQGHQNFSSRFQRLRGQVGMGSVKEVCAESWPNQTLIDSVVDCVASWRQSSGHWNGVRAPHRSYGYDIKLGGDGVWYATGLFAD
;
A
#
# COMPACT_ATOMS: atom_id res chain seq x y z
N MET A 1 11.33 -43.95 -47.43
CA MET A 1 11.38 -45.41 -47.66
C MET A 1 11.96 -46.06 -46.39
N LYS A 2 11.11 -46.81 -45.65
CA LYS A 2 11.27 -47.80 -44.52
C LYS A 2 12.52 -47.83 -43.61
N PRO A 3 12.46 -48.42 -42.38
CA PRO A 3 11.34 -48.95 -41.55
C PRO A 3 11.28 -48.30 -40.13
N MET A 4 10.26 -48.31 -39.26
CA MET A 4 9.30 -49.29 -38.69
C MET A 4 9.86 -50.29 -37.65
N LYS A 5 9.18 -50.33 -36.47
CA LYS A 5 9.11 -51.35 -35.38
C LYS A 5 10.05 -51.12 -34.17
N ARG A 6 9.65 -51.24 -32.89
CA ARG A 6 8.68 -52.14 -32.22
C ARG A 6 8.27 -51.60 -30.83
N SER A 7 7.00 -51.80 -30.43
CA SER A 7 6.56 -51.92 -29.03
C SER A 7 6.88 -53.31 -28.47
N VAL A 8 6.87 -53.50 -27.12
CA VAL A 8 6.34 -54.67 -26.37
C VAL A 8 6.64 -54.57 -24.84
N TYR A 9 5.56 -54.58 -24.03
CA TYR A 9 5.26 -55.22 -22.70
C TYR A 9 6.27 -55.20 -21.53
N LEU A 10 5.95 -54.79 -20.29
CA LEU A 10 5.03 -55.29 -19.22
C LEU A 10 5.85 -55.99 -18.10
N LEU A 11 5.74 -55.57 -16.83
CA LEU A 11 5.47 -56.46 -15.68
C LEU A 11 5.39 -55.72 -14.33
N THR A 12 4.42 -56.18 -13.55
CA THR A 12 4.04 -55.91 -12.15
C THR A 12 5.02 -56.51 -11.14
N ALA A 13 5.16 -55.92 -9.95
CA ALA A 13 5.50 -56.67 -8.73
C ALA A 13 4.91 -56.01 -7.47
N ILE A 14 4.04 -56.76 -6.80
CA ILE A 14 3.53 -56.57 -5.45
C ILE A 14 4.52 -57.25 -4.50
N VAL A 15 4.87 -56.62 -3.38
CA VAL A 15 5.41 -57.33 -2.22
C VAL A 15 4.71 -56.84 -0.97
N THR A 16 3.95 -57.76 -0.38
CA THR A 16 3.35 -57.72 0.95
C THR A 16 4.39 -58.21 1.95
N GLY A 17 4.54 -57.51 3.08
CA GLY A 17 5.37 -57.95 4.20
C GLY A 17 4.67 -57.66 5.53
N LEU A 18 4.06 -58.69 6.08
CA LEU A 18 3.36 -58.72 7.37
C LEU A 18 4.34 -59.21 8.44
N ILE A 19 4.52 -58.47 9.55
CA ILE A 19 5.03 -59.03 10.80
C ILE A 19 4.16 -58.53 11.96
N VAL A 20 3.53 -59.51 12.62
CA VAL A 20 2.84 -59.50 13.91
C VAL A 20 3.92 -59.87 14.95
N THR A 21 4.09 -59.29 16.14
CA THR A 21 3.24 -59.36 17.34
C THR A 21 3.98 -58.60 18.46
N GLY A 22 3.27 -57.98 19.40
CA GLY A 22 3.87 -57.49 20.65
C GLY A 22 2.85 -56.79 21.54
N ILE A 23 2.25 -57.56 22.46
CA ILE A 23 1.26 -57.13 23.46
C ILE A 23 1.95 -56.29 24.55
N ALA A 24 1.38 -55.13 24.89
CA ALA A 24 1.40 -54.60 26.25
C ALA A 24 0.26 -53.57 26.42
N THR A 25 -0.82 -54.00 27.06
CA THR A 25 -1.81 -53.11 27.68
C THR A 25 -1.21 -52.49 28.93
N VAL A 26 -0.97 -51.17 28.92
CA VAL A 26 -0.80 -50.37 30.12
C VAL A 26 -1.82 -49.24 30.05
N GLY A 27 -2.79 -49.30 30.95
CA GLY A 27 -3.68 -48.18 31.23
C GLY A 27 -2.91 -47.07 31.92
N ALA A 28 -3.02 -45.87 31.38
CA ALA A 28 -2.78 -44.64 32.11
C ALA A 28 -3.90 -43.68 31.74
N SER A 29 -4.75 -43.39 32.71
CA SER A 29 -5.72 -42.32 32.67
C SER A 29 -5.02 -41.02 32.27
N SER A 30 -5.25 -40.55 31.05
CA SER A 30 -4.86 -39.21 30.66
C SER A 30 -5.74 -38.23 31.42
N CYS A 31 -5.17 -37.66 32.48
CA CYS A 31 -5.64 -36.42 33.07
C CYS A 31 -5.85 -35.43 31.92
N LEU A 32 -7.11 -35.03 31.69
CA LEU A 32 -7.46 -33.88 30.86
C LEU A 32 -6.78 -32.65 31.47
N ALA A 33 -5.55 -32.37 31.03
CA ALA A 33 -4.95 -31.06 31.18
C ALA A 33 -5.76 -30.14 30.26
N ALA A 34 -6.74 -29.46 30.85
CA ALA A 34 -7.37 -28.31 30.24
C ALA A 34 -6.27 -27.31 29.93
N ASN A 35 -5.82 -27.30 28.68
CA ASN A 35 -4.93 -26.28 28.15
C ASN A 35 -5.73 -24.98 28.12
N ARG A 36 -5.82 -24.31 29.27
CA ARG A 36 -6.30 -22.94 29.35
C ARG A 36 -5.26 -22.10 28.62
N SER A 37 -5.49 -21.88 27.33
CA SER A 37 -4.85 -20.79 26.60
C SER A 37 -4.97 -19.55 27.47
N ALA A 38 -3.84 -19.04 27.93
CA ALA A 38 -3.80 -17.78 28.65
C ALA A 38 -4.53 -16.73 27.80
N PRO A 39 -5.36 -15.86 28.39
CA PRO A 39 -5.96 -14.78 27.64
C PRO A 39 -4.83 -13.99 26.99
N ALA A 40 -4.92 -13.80 25.66
CA ALA A 40 -4.02 -12.93 24.93
C ALA A 40 -3.99 -11.59 25.68
N ALA A 41 -2.79 -11.15 26.08
CA ALA A 41 -2.62 -9.88 26.75
C ALA A 41 -3.33 -8.81 25.92
N ALA A 42 -4.28 -8.10 26.55
CA ALA A 42 -5.00 -7.03 25.89
C ALA A 42 -3.96 -6.04 25.36
N GLN A 43 -3.86 -5.93 24.03
CA GLN A 43 -3.00 -4.94 23.41
C GLN A 43 -3.45 -3.56 23.90
N SER A 44 -2.54 -2.82 24.53
CA SER A 44 -2.79 -1.47 24.98
C SER A 44 -3.18 -0.61 23.77
N ALA A 45 -4.20 0.23 23.94
CA ALA A 45 -4.61 1.17 22.90
C ALA A 45 -3.41 2.02 22.42
N PRO A 46 -3.38 2.41 21.13
CA PRO A 46 -2.32 3.27 20.61
C PRO A 46 -2.23 4.57 21.40
N VAL A 47 -1.00 4.97 21.75
CA VAL A 47 -0.74 6.20 22.50
C VAL A 47 -0.54 7.35 21.50
N TRP A 48 -1.44 8.33 21.53
CA TRP A 48 -1.35 9.54 20.72
C TRP A 48 -0.65 10.66 21.48
N GLY A 49 0.40 11.24 20.91
CA GLY A 49 0.98 12.50 21.38
C GLY A 49 0.18 13.71 20.85
N ASP A 50 0.31 14.85 21.51
CA ASP A 50 -0.38 16.11 21.21
C ASP A 50 0.56 17.27 20.89
N ASP A 51 1.87 17.01 20.76
CA ASP A 51 2.89 17.97 20.37
C ASP A 51 3.60 17.49 19.09
N TYR A 52 3.46 18.27 18.01
CA TYR A 52 4.01 17.91 16.70
C TYR A 52 5.54 17.79 16.72
N TYR A 53 6.24 18.73 17.37
CA TYR A 53 7.70 18.78 17.36
C TYR A 53 8.32 17.61 18.11
N THR A 54 7.74 17.27 19.27
CA THR A 54 8.12 16.12 20.08
C THR A 54 7.88 14.84 19.29
N ALA A 55 6.68 14.66 18.72
CA ALA A 55 6.38 13.47 17.92
C ALA A 55 7.28 13.34 16.67
N TYR A 56 7.60 14.46 16.01
CA TYR A 56 8.49 14.47 14.84
C TYR A 56 9.92 14.09 15.23
N ARG A 57 10.47 14.66 16.31
CA ARG A 57 11.79 14.31 16.81
C ARG A 57 11.84 12.85 17.25
N ASP A 58 10.84 12.39 18.00
CA ASP A 58 10.77 11.01 18.48
C ASP A 58 10.71 10.02 17.29
N ALA A 59 9.98 10.35 16.22
CA ALA A 59 9.93 9.55 15.00
C ALA A 59 11.30 9.50 14.30
N ALA A 60 11.98 10.64 14.14
CA ALA A 60 13.29 10.72 13.51
C ALA A 60 14.39 9.99 14.31
N ASP A 61 14.36 10.14 15.63
CA ASP A 61 15.32 9.51 16.56
C ASP A 61 15.10 8.00 16.64
N SER A 62 13.84 7.55 16.63
CA SER A 62 13.49 6.13 16.65
C SER A 62 13.51 5.45 15.27
N GLY A 63 13.71 6.21 14.19
CA GLY A 63 13.73 5.68 12.82
C GLY A 63 12.38 5.08 12.40
N ARG A 64 11.28 5.72 12.78
CA ARG A 64 9.90 5.27 12.52
C ARG A 64 9.16 6.35 11.74
N MET A 65 8.14 5.97 10.96
CA MET A 65 7.27 6.96 10.33
C MET A 65 6.43 7.72 11.37
N LEU A 66 6.11 8.98 11.07
CA LEU A 66 5.19 9.80 11.86
C LEU A 66 3.80 9.77 11.22
N LEU A 67 2.79 9.33 11.95
CA LEU A 67 1.39 9.46 11.55
C LEU A 67 0.76 10.62 12.32
N VAL A 68 0.37 11.66 11.58
CA VAL A 68 -0.34 12.83 12.11
C VAL A 68 -1.81 12.73 11.76
N PHE A 69 -2.67 12.83 12.77
CA PHE A 69 -4.10 12.91 12.59
C PHE A 69 -4.61 14.30 13.00
N LEU A 70 -5.01 15.10 12.01
CA LEU A 70 -5.66 16.39 12.24
C LEU A 70 -7.17 16.19 12.41
N THR A 71 -7.69 16.48 13.60
CA THR A 71 -9.12 16.33 13.94
C THR A 71 -9.89 17.61 13.64
N PRO A 72 -11.17 17.53 13.21
CA PRO A 72 -11.98 18.74 13.09
C PRO A 72 -12.09 19.46 14.44
N THR A 73 -11.95 20.79 14.44
CA THR A 73 -12.04 21.59 15.67
C THR A 73 -13.44 21.47 16.27
N GLY A 74 -13.51 21.09 17.55
CA GLY A 74 -14.78 20.98 18.30
C GLY A 74 -15.63 19.72 18.01
N ASP A 75 -15.14 18.76 17.22
CA ASP A 75 -15.83 17.48 16.97
C ASP A 75 -14.94 16.28 17.33
N SER A 76 -15.11 15.76 18.56
CA SER A 76 -14.41 14.56 19.01
C SER A 76 -14.98 13.27 18.41
N THR A 77 -16.21 13.29 17.87
CA THR A 77 -16.94 12.10 17.41
C THR A 77 -16.17 11.33 16.35
N ARG A 78 -15.52 12.04 15.41
CA ARG A 78 -14.71 11.40 14.38
C ARG A 78 -13.44 10.76 14.92
N ALA A 79 -12.81 11.40 15.91
CA ALA A 79 -11.61 10.85 16.54
C ALA A 79 -11.96 9.58 17.33
N GLU A 80 -13.04 9.64 18.12
CA GLU A 80 -13.58 8.49 18.85
C GLU A 80 -13.99 7.35 17.92
N ALA A 81 -14.60 7.66 16.76
CA ALA A 81 -14.95 6.64 15.77
C ALA A 81 -13.72 5.91 15.21
N ILE A 82 -12.61 6.62 14.99
CA ILE A 82 -11.34 6.01 14.56
C ILE A 82 -10.75 5.16 15.69
N ASP A 83 -10.73 5.67 16.92
CA ASP A 83 -10.22 4.92 18.08
C ASP A 83 -10.99 3.61 18.30
N ASN A 84 -12.32 3.67 18.25
CA ASN A 84 -13.18 2.50 18.33
C ASN A 84 -12.92 1.52 17.19
N ALA A 85 -12.71 2.02 15.97
CA ALA A 85 -12.44 1.16 14.83
C ALA A 85 -11.05 0.50 14.88
N VAL A 86 -10.04 1.20 15.41
CA VAL A 86 -8.71 0.64 15.66
C VAL A 86 -8.78 -0.43 16.76
N ALA A 87 -9.47 -0.14 17.87
CA ALA A 87 -9.66 -1.10 18.96
C ALA A 87 -10.38 -2.38 18.50
N ALA A 88 -11.32 -2.25 17.56
CA ALA A 88 -12.03 -3.38 16.97
C ALA A 88 -11.18 -4.22 15.98
N ARG A 89 -9.97 -3.77 15.61
CA ARG A 89 -9.12 -4.37 14.57
C ARG A 89 -7.69 -4.57 15.08
N PRO A 90 -7.39 -5.69 15.79
CA PRO A 90 -6.08 -5.91 16.41
C PRO A 90 -4.89 -5.75 15.46
N ARG A 91 -4.99 -6.28 14.23
CA ARG A 91 -3.94 -6.10 13.20
C ARG A 91 -3.64 -4.63 12.91
N MET A 92 -4.64 -3.78 12.91
CA MET A 92 -4.44 -2.35 12.70
C MET A 92 -3.72 -1.71 13.89
N GLY A 93 -4.08 -2.10 15.12
CA GLY A 93 -3.36 -1.69 16.33
C GLY A 93 -1.90 -2.14 16.33
N GLU A 94 -1.63 -3.38 15.92
CA GLU A 94 -0.27 -3.91 15.74
C GLU A 94 0.54 -3.08 14.74
N ARG A 95 -0.04 -2.76 13.57
CA ARG A 95 0.63 -1.93 12.57
C ARG A 95 0.86 -0.50 13.04
N LEU A 96 -0.05 0.07 13.84
CA LEU A 96 0.14 1.41 14.42
C LEU A 96 1.31 1.46 15.40
N ASN A 97 1.72 0.33 16.01
CA ASN A 97 2.93 0.26 16.83
C ASN A 97 4.22 0.45 16.02
N ASP A 98 4.17 0.49 14.69
CA ASP A 98 5.32 0.83 13.86
C ASP A 98 5.46 2.35 13.67
N PHE A 99 4.45 3.14 14.05
CA PHE A 99 4.40 4.59 13.85
C PHE A 99 4.49 5.38 15.16
N VAL A 100 5.16 6.53 15.13
CA VAL A 100 4.91 7.55 16.16
C VAL A 100 3.61 8.25 15.81
N LEU A 101 2.69 8.36 16.77
CA LEU A 101 1.34 8.86 16.54
C LEU A 101 1.19 10.26 17.15
N CYS A 102 0.70 11.20 16.36
CA CYS A 102 0.41 12.56 16.78
C CYS A 102 -1.02 12.93 16.40
N ARG A 103 -1.80 13.45 17.35
CA ARG A 103 -3.17 13.92 17.14
C ARG A 103 -3.27 15.37 17.56
N LEU A 104 -3.75 16.21 16.65
CA LEU A 104 -3.83 17.65 16.84
C LEU A 104 -5.17 18.17 16.31
N PRO A 105 -5.73 19.23 16.89
CA PRO A 105 -6.86 19.91 16.28
C PRO A 105 -6.44 20.59 14.97
N LEU A 106 -7.37 20.75 14.02
CA LEU A 106 -7.12 21.32 12.69
C LEU A 106 -6.52 22.74 12.72
N ASP A 107 -6.85 23.50 13.76
CA ASP A 107 -6.35 24.85 14.02
C ASP A 107 -5.07 24.90 14.86
N ALA A 108 -4.42 23.75 15.11
CA ALA A 108 -3.13 23.70 15.78
C ALA A 108 -2.10 24.59 15.08
N THR A 109 -1.41 25.40 15.87
CA THR A 109 -0.32 26.26 15.43
C THR A 109 1.01 25.71 15.91
N LEU A 110 2.02 25.88 15.06
CA LEU A 110 3.41 25.69 15.41
C LEU A 110 4.06 27.07 15.56
N ASP A 111 4.98 27.18 16.50
CA ASP A 111 5.91 28.29 16.52
C ASP A 111 7.00 28.03 15.47
N SER A 112 7.05 28.84 14.42
CA SER A 112 8.10 28.82 13.40
C SER A 112 8.79 30.18 13.41
N GLU A 113 10.05 30.22 13.86
CA GLU A 113 10.85 31.45 13.95
C GLU A 113 10.19 32.57 14.77
N GLY A 114 9.44 32.22 15.83
CA GLY A 114 8.74 33.18 16.68
C GLY A 114 7.41 33.66 16.11
N GLN A 115 6.94 33.07 15.00
CA GLN A 115 5.64 33.37 14.40
C GLN A 115 4.72 32.15 14.47
N PRO A 116 3.47 32.31 14.95
CA PRO A 116 2.49 31.23 14.93
C PRO A 116 2.08 30.94 13.49
N GLN A 117 2.37 29.73 13.01
CA GLN A 117 1.93 29.22 11.72
C GLN A 117 1.01 28.03 11.93
N ARG A 118 -0.13 27.99 11.23
CA ARG A 118 -1.03 26.84 11.29
C ARG A 118 -0.36 25.62 10.66
N LEU A 119 -0.38 24.48 11.36
CA LEU A 119 0.25 23.25 10.90
C LEU A 119 -0.26 22.79 9.54
N ILE A 120 -1.59 22.89 9.33
CA ILE A 120 -2.29 22.53 8.09
C ILE A 120 -1.79 23.32 6.86
N ASP A 121 -1.21 24.50 7.05
CA ASP A 121 -0.71 25.35 5.96
C ASP A 121 0.72 24.97 5.55
N SER A 122 1.35 24.00 6.23
CA SER A 122 2.68 23.49 5.86
C SER A 122 2.61 22.50 4.68
N ALA A 123 3.71 22.39 3.94
CA ALA A 123 3.76 21.63 2.69
C ALA A 123 3.38 20.14 2.85
N ALA A 124 3.64 19.54 4.01
CA ALA A 124 3.32 18.14 4.29
C ALA A 124 1.81 17.85 4.31
N PHE A 125 0.97 18.85 4.58
CA PHE A 125 -0.49 18.69 4.72
C PHE A 125 -1.28 19.26 3.54
N ARG A 126 -0.61 19.72 2.48
CA ARG A 126 -1.25 20.37 1.33
C ARG A 126 -2.36 19.53 0.69
N GLU A 127 -2.17 18.22 0.61
CA GLU A 127 -3.16 17.30 0.01
C GLU A 127 -4.41 17.08 0.90
N LEU A 128 -4.44 17.62 2.12
CA LEU A 128 -5.66 17.69 2.92
C LEU A 128 -6.57 18.86 2.51
N HIS A 129 -6.08 19.77 1.66
CA HIS A 129 -6.82 20.93 1.13
C HIS A 129 -7.48 21.79 2.23
N GLY A 130 -6.76 21.98 3.35
CA GLY A 130 -7.22 22.78 4.50
C GLY A 130 -8.18 22.05 5.44
N GLY A 131 -8.52 20.78 5.18
CA GLY A 131 -9.42 19.98 6.00
C GLY A 131 -8.73 19.04 6.99
N ALA A 132 -9.53 18.44 7.87
CA ALA A 132 -9.11 17.35 8.75
C ALA A 132 -8.74 16.08 7.95
N GLY A 133 -7.79 15.29 8.46
CA GLY A 133 -7.27 14.14 7.74
C GLY A 133 -6.08 13.47 8.42
N VAL A 134 -5.65 12.35 7.85
CA VAL A 134 -4.45 11.63 8.25
C VAL A 134 -3.32 11.90 7.26
N VAL A 135 -2.14 12.21 7.76
CA VAL A 135 -0.90 12.33 6.97
C VAL A 135 0.15 11.41 7.58
N ILE A 136 0.89 10.70 6.73
CA ILE A 136 2.07 9.93 7.15
C ILE A 136 3.30 10.59 6.55
N ILE A 137 4.28 10.89 7.40
CA ILE A 137 5.59 11.45 7.03
C ILE A 137 6.63 10.36 7.20
N ASP A 138 7.45 10.16 6.17
CA ASP A 138 8.54 9.18 6.23
C ASP A 138 9.71 9.75 7.05
N LEU A 139 10.02 9.10 8.17
CA LEU A 139 11.21 9.37 8.99
C LEU A 139 11.99 8.07 9.28
N GLU A 140 11.70 7.04 8.48
CA GLU A 140 12.30 5.71 8.58
C GLU A 140 13.42 5.55 7.54
N ASN A 141 13.21 6.03 6.31
CA ASN A 141 14.07 5.75 5.16
C ASN A 141 15.09 6.87 4.92
N LYS A 142 16.07 7.06 5.81
CA LYS A 142 17.02 8.19 5.84
C LYS A 142 17.74 8.52 4.53
N ASP A 143 18.04 7.50 3.72
CA ASP A 143 18.76 7.66 2.44
C ASP A 143 17.82 7.84 1.23
N ALA A 144 16.50 7.79 1.44
CA ALA A 144 15.51 7.90 0.37
C ALA A 144 15.15 9.37 0.07
N PRO A 145 14.83 9.70 -1.20
CA PRO A 145 14.47 11.07 -1.59
C PRO A 145 13.12 11.55 -1.01
N PHE A 146 12.37 10.67 -0.36
CA PHE A 146 11.11 10.97 0.30
C PHE A 146 11.22 11.05 1.83
N TYR A 147 12.43 10.89 2.40
CA TYR A 147 12.66 11.13 3.82
C TYR A 147 12.30 12.56 4.22
N GLY A 148 11.62 12.73 5.35
CA GLY A 148 11.11 14.00 5.85
C GLY A 148 9.91 14.54 5.08
N HIS A 149 9.38 13.82 4.10
CA HIS A 149 8.23 14.24 3.30
C HIS A 149 6.96 13.46 3.65
N ALA A 150 5.80 14.08 3.42
CA ALA A 150 4.54 13.36 3.43
C ALA A 150 4.55 12.30 2.32
N VAL A 151 4.24 11.05 2.70
CA VAL A 151 4.19 9.88 1.82
C VAL A 151 2.79 9.28 1.76
N THR A 152 1.86 9.78 2.55
CA THR A 152 0.42 9.46 2.48
C THR A 152 -0.37 10.65 2.98
N ALA A 153 -1.49 10.97 2.33
CA ALA A 153 -2.45 11.95 2.79
C ALA A 153 -3.87 11.44 2.50
N LEU A 154 -4.69 11.31 3.54
CA LEU A 154 -6.06 10.83 3.49
C LEU A 154 -6.97 11.89 4.13
N PRO A 155 -7.59 12.77 3.34
CA PRO A 155 -8.60 13.69 3.86
C PRO A 155 -9.76 12.91 4.50
N LEU A 156 -10.33 13.42 5.59
CA LEU A 156 -11.59 12.86 6.10
C LEU A 156 -12.78 13.28 5.24
N THR A 157 -12.66 14.43 4.57
CA THR A 157 -13.66 14.92 3.62
C THR A 157 -13.55 14.09 2.33
N GLY A 158 -14.69 13.55 1.88
CA GLY A 158 -14.75 12.85 0.60
C GLY A 158 -14.50 13.79 -0.58
N GLY A 159 -13.93 13.24 -1.65
CA GLY A 159 -13.76 13.92 -2.93
C GLY A 159 -14.89 13.59 -3.92
N LYS A 160 -14.64 13.77 -5.21
CA LYS A 160 -15.59 13.32 -6.25
C LYS A 160 -15.71 11.80 -6.25
N TYR A 161 -14.58 11.10 -6.20
CA TYR A 161 -14.48 9.64 -6.24
C TYR A 161 -13.96 9.06 -4.92
N TYR A 162 -13.04 9.75 -4.27
CA TYR A 162 -12.48 9.34 -2.99
C TYR A 162 -13.52 9.40 -1.86
N ARG A 163 -13.53 8.38 -1.01
CA ARG A 163 -14.34 8.32 0.21
C ARG A 163 -13.45 7.86 1.37
N TRP A 164 -13.48 8.60 2.47
CA TRP A 164 -12.83 8.18 3.71
C TRP A 164 -13.42 6.84 4.18
N SER A 165 -12.54 5.93 4.61
CA SER A 165 -12.93 4.67 5.25
C SER A 165 -11.82 4.16 6.16
N ILE A 166 -12.20 3.39 7.18
CA ILE A 166 -11.22 2.73 8.06
C ILE A 166 -10.43 1.67 7.29
N ASP A 167 -11.04 0.99 6.32
CA ASP A 167 -10.33 0.04 5.44
C ASP A 167 -9.27 0.77 4.59
N GLY A 168 -9.58 1.98 4.12
CA GLY A 168 -8.62 2.85 3.45
C GLY A 168 -7.46 3.25 4.34
N LEU A 169 -7.71 3.59 5.61
CA LEU A 169 -6.65 3.87 6.57
C LEU A 169 -5.80 2.61 6.84
N ALA A 170 -6.43 1.45 7.05
CA ALA A 170 -5.72 0.19 7.27
C ALA A 170 -4.81 -0.16 6.07
N ALA A 171 -5.32 -0.03 4.84
CA ALA A 171 -4.53 -0.26 3.63
C ALA A 171 -3.32 0.68 3.53
N ALA A 172 -3.44 1.92 4.03
CA ALA A 172 -2.37 2.91 4.01
C ALA A 172 -1.18 2.58 4.95
N LEU A 173 -1.43 1.91 6.07
CA LEU A 173 -0.40 1.49 7.03
C LEU A 173 0.51 0.38 6.48
N ASP A 174 0.05 -0.35 5.46
CA ASP A 174 0.74 -1.51 4.87
C ASP A 174 1.35 -1.21 3.49
N LEU A 175 1.30 0.05 3.03
CA LEU A 175 1.89 0.44 1.76
C LEU A 175 3.41 0.32 1.79
N PRO A 176 4.06 -0.04 0.67
CA PRO A 176 5.52 -0.09 0.58
C PRO A 176 6.14 1.31 0.71
N ALA A 177 7.41 1.38 1.10
CA ALA A 177 8.17 2.63 1.08
C ALA A 177 8.18 3.23 -0.33
N GLY A 178 7.96 4.54 -0.44
CA GLY A 178 7.81 5.22 -1.73
C GLY A 178 7.29 6.64 -1.57
N THR A 179 7.29 7.39 -2.66
CA THR A 179 6.77 8.76 -2.66
C THR A 179 5.27 8.79 -2.41
N LEU A 180 4.74 9.96 -2.07
CA LEU A 180 3.30 10.21 -1.98
C LEU A 180 2.54 9.74 -3.22
N SER A 181 3.02 10.03 -4.43
CA SER A 181 2.35 9.65 -5.68
C SER A 181 2.30 8.13 -5.89
N GLN A 182 3.41 7.45 -5.62
CA GLN A 182 3.53 6.00 -5.72
C GLN A 182 2.59 5.31 -4.73
N ARG A 183 2.67 5.69 -3.46
CA ARG A 183 1.84 5.13 -2.39
C ARG A 183 0.36 5.40 -2.61
N SER A 184 -0.01 6.59 -3.09
CA SER A 184 -1.42 6.92 -3.36
C SER A 184 -2.02 6.05 -4.47
N LEU A 185 -1.25 5.74 -5.52
CA LEU A 185 -1.72 4.88 -6.60
C LEU A 185 -1.79 3.41 -6.17
N VAL A 186 -0.81 2.92 -5.40
CA VAL A 186 -0.88 1.57 -4.79
C VAL A 186 -2.08 1.46 -3.85
N TRP A 187 -2.34 2.50 -3.04
CA TRP A 187 -3.49 2.58 -2.16
C TRP A 187 -4.81 2.46 -2.92
N ALA A 188 -4.97 3.18 -4.03
CA ALA A 188 -6.18 3.11 -4.84
C ALA A 188 -6.41 1.71 -5.43
N VAL A 189 -5.35 1.00 -5.82
CA VAL A 189 -5.44 -0.40 -6.28
C VAL A 189 -5.88 -1.31 -5.14
N ARG A 190 -5.25 -1.20 -3.96
CA ARG A 190 -5.53 -2.07 -2.79
C ARG A 190 -6.91 -1.85 -2.18
N THR A 191 -7.46 -0.65 -2.30
CA THR A 191 -8.78 -0.30 -1.77
C THR A 191 -9.90 -0.45 -2.80
N HIS A 192 -9.59 -0.84 -4.03
CA HIS A 192 -10.60 -1.07 -5.05
C HIS A 192 -11.55 -2.21 -4.65
N PRO A 193 -12.89 -2.08 -4.79
CA PRO A 193 -13.88 -3.06 -4.31
C PRO A 193 -13.71 -4.50 -4.83
N GLU A 194 -13.13 -4.65 -6.02
CA GLU A 194 -12.88 -5.97 -6.63
C GLU A 194 -11.56 -6.63 -6.18
N ALA A 195 -10.81 -6.03 -5.26
CA ALA A 195 -9.57 -6.58 -4.68
C ALA A 195 -8.56 -7.12 -5.73
N PRO A 196 -8.12 -6.29 -6.69
CA PRO A 196 -7.13 -6.68 -7.70
C PRO A 196 -5.80 -7.11 -7.06
N GLN A 197 -5.09 -8.04 -7.70
CA GLN A 197 -3.92 -8.72 -7.11
C GLN A 197 -2.55 -8.20 -7.59
N SER A 198 -2.51 -7.17 -8.43
CA SER A 198 -1.26 -6.65 -9.02
C SER A 198 -0.27 -6.05 -8.03
N THR A 199 -0.68 -5.78 -6.79
CA THR A 199 0.19 -5.26 -5.72
C THR A 199 0.63 -6.32 -4.71
N GLY A 200 0.38 -7.61 -5.01
CA GLY A 200 0.72 -8.73 -4.13
C GLY A 200 2.17 -9.21 -4.22
N GLY A 201 2.92 -8.76 -5.24
CA GLY A 201 4.33 -9.11 -5.44
C GLY A 201 5.31 -8.15 -4.76
N GLU A 202 6.55 -8.14 -5.25
CA GLU A 202 7.59 -7.20 -4.83
C GLU A 202 7.36 -5.81 -5.44
N PHE A 203 7.43 -4.76 -4.61
CA PHE A 203 7.50 -3.38 -5.10
C PHE A 203 8.90 -3.08 -5.63
N HIS A 204 9.11 -3.35 -6.93
CA HIS A 204 10.45 -3.50 -7.49
C HIS A 204 11.03 -2.16 -7.99
N PRO A 205 12.22 -1.72 -7.52
CA PRO A 205 12.78 -0.40 -7.81
C PRO A 205 12.83 -0.02 -9.30
N ALA A 206 13.21 -0.96 -10.18
CA ALA A 206 13.25 -0.71 -11.62
C ALA A 206 11.87 -0.44 -12.24
N LEU A 207 10.82 -1.13 -11.77
CA LEU A 207 9.46 -0.92 -12.26
C LEU A 207 8.89 0.39 -11.71
N VAL A 208 9.18 0.72 -10.45
CA VAL A 208 8.81 2.00 -9.83
C VAL A 208 9.43 3.17 -10.59
N GLU A 209 10.73 3.13 -10.84
CA GLU A 209 11.42 4.17 -11.63
C GLU A 209 10.89 4.22 -13.08
N GLY A 210 10.60 3.07 -13.69
CA GLY A 210 9.97 2.99 -15.00
C GLY A 210 8.60 3.68 -15.04
N ALA A 211 7.77 3.45 -14.03
CA ALA A 211 6.43 4.02 -13.90
C ALA A 211 6.53 5.54 -13.66
N ARG A 212 7.42 5.98 -12.76
CA ARG A 212 7.72 7.38 -12.50
C ARG A 212 8.14 8.12 -13.77
N ALA A 213 9.11 7.56 -14.50
CA ALA A 213 9.63 8.17 -15.71
C ALA A 213 8.55 8.29 -16.80
N HIS A 214 7.68 7.27 -16.94
CA HIS A 214 6.62 7.30 -17.96
C HIS A 214 5.44 8.18 -17.57
N ALA A 215 5.02 8.20 -16.30
CA ALA A 215 4.05 9.16 -15.79
C ALA A 215 4.52 10.60 -16.03
N ALA A 216 5.79 10.90 -15.74
CA ALA A 216 6.39 12.21 -16.01
C ALA A 216 6.47 12.54 -17.51
N TYR A 217 6.73 11.55 -18.36
CA TYR A 217 6.73 11.72 -19.80
C TYR A 217 5.33 12.07 -20.33
N GLN A 218 4.30 11.31 -19.92
CA GLN A 218 2.90 11.56 -20.29
C GLN A 218 2.46 12.96 -19.84
N ALA A 219 2.77 13.35 -18.59
CA ALA A 219 2.47 14.67 -18.05
C ALA A 219 3.16 15.82 -18.78
N ARG A 220 4.40 15.61 -19.26
CA ARG A 220 5.12 16.61 -20.07
C ARG A 220 4.51 16.78 -21.45
N LEU A 221 4.11 15.69 -22.08
CA LEU A 221 3.46 15.73 -23.41
C LEU A 221 1.99 16.08 -23.35
N ARG A 222 1.38 16.00 -22.17
CA ARG A 222 -0.06 16.13 -21.94
C ARG A 222 -0.85 15.11 -22.77
N GLN A 223 -0.37 13.87 -22.74
CA GLN A 223 -0.92 12.79 -23.55
C GLN A 223 -0.74 11.44 -22.86
N GLN A 224 -1.85 10.77 -22.54
CA GLN A 224 -1.84 9.37 -22.12
C GLN A 224 -1.43 8.43 -23.25
N GLY A 225 -0.73 7.34 -22.93
CA GLY A 225 -0.51 6.24 -23.86
C GLY A 225 0.71 5.36 -23.57
N HIS A 226 1.02 4.49 -24.54
CA HIS A 226 2.13 3.54 -24.49
C HIS A 226 3.34 4.00 -25.32
N GLN A 227 3.54 5.32 -25.47
CA GLN A 227 4.60 5.88 -26.30
C GLN A 227 5.95 5.30 -25.89
N ASN A 228 6.76 4.81 -26.84
CA ASN A 228 8.07 4.19 -26.60
C ASN A 228 8.05 2.92 -25.72
N PHE A 229 6.90 2.23 -25.58
CA PHE A 229 6.80 1.05 -24.72
C PHE A 229 7.76 -0.08 -25.13
N SER A 230 7.96 -0.36 -26.42
CA SER A 230 8.88 -1.40 -26.87
C SER A 230 10.30 -1.21 -26.30
N SER A 231 10.81 0.02 -26.32
CA SER A 231 12.14 0.34 -25.78
C SER A 231 12.17 0.25 -24.24
N ARG A 232 11.13 0.75 -23.56
CA ARG A 232 10.99 0.57 -22.09
C ARG A 232 10.93 -0.90 -21.71
N PHE A 233 10.13 -1.68 -22.41
CA PHE A 233 9.93 -3.11 -22.18
C PHE A 233 11.25 -3.86 -22.21
N GLN A 234 12.08 -3.66 -23.25
CA GLN A 234 13.37 -4.36 -23.36
C GLN A 234 14.30 -3.97 -22.21
N ARG A 235 14.36 -2.69 -21.85
CA ARG A 235 15.15 -2.21 -20.71
C ARG A 235 14.69 -2.82 -19.39
N LEU A 236 13.40 -2.74 -19.08
CA LEU A 236 12.83 -3.22 -17.82
C LEU A 236 12.94 -4.73 -17.70
N ARG A 237 12.71 -5.48 -18.78
CA ARG A 237 12.86 -6.95 -18.82
C ARG A 237 14.27 -7.40 -18.42
N GLY A 238 15.30 -6.65 -18.82
CA GLY A 238 16.68 -6.94 -18.42
C GLY A 238 16.93 -6.67 -16.93
N GLN A 239 16.25 -5.70 -16.33
CA GLN A 239 16.43 -5.30 -14.94
C GLN A 239 15.67 -6.17 -13.94
N VAL A 240 14.50 -6.70 -14.31
CA VAL A 240 13.66 -7.55 -13.44
C VAL A 240 13.96 -9.05 -13.56
N GLY A 241 14.97 -9.44 -14.35
CA GLY A 241 15.46 -10.82 -14.39
C GLY A 241 14.74 -11.77 -15.36
N MET A 242 14.51 -11.34 -16.61
CA MET A 242 13.83 -12.10 -17.67
C MET A 242 12.37 -12.46 -17.35
N GLY A 243 11.43 -11.81 -18.03
CA GLY A 243 9.99 -12.01 -17.85
C GLY A 243 9.17 -11.19 -18.83
N SER A 244 7.85 -11.34 -18.83
CA SER A 244 6.97 -10.43 -19.57
C SER A 244 6.68 -9.19 -18.74
N VAL A 245 6.98 -7.99 -19.28
CA VAL A 245 6.55 -6.72 -18.66
C VAL A 245 5.23 -6.26 -19.27
N LYS A 246 4.26 -5.90 -18.43
CA LYS A 246 2.97 -5.30 -18.84
C LYS A 246 2.90 -3.87 -18.36
N GLU A 247 2.15 -3.04 -19.08
CA GLU A 247 1.94 -1.62 -18.76
C GLU A 247 0.46 -1.26 -18.84
N VAL A 248 0.02 -0.42 -17.90
CA VAL A 248 -1.28 0.25 -17.94
C VAL A 248 -1.07 1.74 -17.74
N CYS A 249 -1.79 2.55 -18.52
CA CYS A 249 -1.70 4.01 -18.46
C CYS A 249 -3.10 4.59 -18.34
N ALA A 250 -3.27 5.64 -17.56
CA ALA A 250 -4.52 6.39 -17.47
C ALA A 250 -4.22 7.87 -17.28
N GLU A 251 -5.20 8.71 -17.57
CA GLU A 251 -5.21 10.10 -17.17
C GLU A 251 -6.48 10.41 -16.38
N SER A 252 -6.40 11.42 -15.54
CA SER A 252 -7.50 11.90 -14.72
C SER A 252 -8.28 13.01 -15.43
N TRP A 253 -9.37 13.50 -14.84
CA TRP A 253 -9.95 14.77 -15.29
C TRP A 253 -9.12 15.96 -14.80
N PRO A 254 -9.18 17.12 -15.48
CA PRO A 254 -8.51 18.35 -15.03
C PRO A 254 -8.95 18.79 -13.64
N ASN A 255 -8.01 19.37 -12.88
CA ASN A 255 -8.21 20.01 -11.58
C ASN A 255 -8.71 19.08 -10.46
N GLN A 256 -8.42 17.79 -10.57
CA GLN A 256 -8.66 16.84 -9.49
C GLN A 256 -7.52 16.84 -8.45
N THR A 257 -7.87 16.50 -7.22
CA THR A 257 -6.90 16.22 -6.15
C THR A 257 -6.15 14.93 -6.44
N LEU A 258 -4.94 14.75 -5.89
CA LEU A 258 -4.18 13.51 -6.08
C LEU A 258 -5.01 12.28 -5.72
N ILE A 259 -5.67 12.30 -4.56
CA ILE A 259 -6.41 11.14 -4.04
C ILE A 259 -7.65 10.81 -4.89
N ASP A 260 -8.35 11.82 -5.42
CA ASP A 260 -9.44 11.58 -6.38
C ASP A 260 -8.91 11.00 -7.69
N SER A 261 -7.79 11.53 -8.20
CA SER A 261 -7.22 11.11 -9.48
C SER A 261 -6.71 9.68 -9.46
N VAL A 262 -6.12 9.20 -8.37
CA VAL A 262 -5.67 7.80 -8.28
C VAL A 262 -6.87 6.84 -8.28
N VAL A 263 -7.97 7.18 -7.60
CA VAL A 263 -9.21 6.39 -7.61
C VAL A 263 -9.83 6.37 -9.01
N ASP A 264 -9.91 7.52 -9.67
CA ASP A 264 -10.46 7.67 -11.02
C ASP A 264 -9.62 6.92 -12.08
N CYS A 265 -8.29 6.97 -11.98
CA CYS A 265 -7.39 6.23 -12.88
C CYS A 265 -7.57 4.71 -12.74
N VAL A 266 -7.66 4.19 -11.51
CA VAL A 266 -7.89 2.76 -11.27
C VAL A 266 -9.27 2.33 -11.76
N ALA A 267 -10.31 3.15 -11.52
CA ALA A 267 -11.65 2.91 -12.05
C ALA A 267 -11.67 2.91 -13.59
N SER A 268 -10.87 3.78 -14.23
CA SER A 268 -10.73 3.84 -15.68
C SER A 268 -10.05 2.59 -16.25
N TRP A 269 -8.99 2.07 -15.59
CA TRP A 269 -8.41 0.77 -15.97
C TRP A 269 -9.41 -0.37 -15.85
N ARG A 270 -10.28 -0.34 -14.84
CA ARG A 270 -11.33 -1.34 -14.66
C ARG A 270 -12.34 -1.38 -15.82
N GLN A 271 -12.55 -0.28 -16.55
CA GLN A 271 -13.45 -0.27 -17.71
C GLN A 271 -12.84 -0.85 -18.99
N SER A 272 -11.54 -1.17 -18.99
CA SER A 272 -10.85 -1.80 -20.13
C SER A 272 -10.45 -3.22 -19.77
N SER A 273 -10.96 -4.23 -20.49
CA SER A 273 -10.57 -5.63 -20.25
C SER A 273 -9.07 -5.85 -20.41
N GLY A 274 -8.41 -5.16 -21.34
CA GLY A 274 -6.96 -5.21 -21.54
C GLY A 274 -6.19 -4.70 -20.32
N HIS A 275 -6.55 -3.51 -19.82
CA HIS A 275 -5.90 -2.95 -18.62
C HIS A 275 -6.23 -3.77 -17.37
N TRP A 276 -7.51 -4.12 -17.19
CA TRP A 276 -7.96 -4.86 -16.02
C TRP A 276 -7.36 -6.24 -15.94
N ASN A 277 -7.07 -6.92 -17.06
CA ASN A 277 -6.34 -8.19 -17.05
C ASN A 277 -4.92 -8.07 -16.46
N GLY A 278 -4.25 -6.92 -16.63
CA GLY A 278 -3.00 -6.63 -15.95
C GLY A 278 -3.23 -6.33 -14.46
N VAL A 279 -4.10 -5.36 -14.16
CA VAL A 279 -4.31 -4.90 -12.77
C VAL A 279 -4.88 -6.00 -11.87
N ARG A 280 -5.79 -6.84 -12.36
CA ARG A 280 -6.45 -7.87 -11.53
C ARG A 280 -5.56 -9.09 -11.26
N ALA A 281 -4.56 -9.35 -12.09
CA ALA A 281 -3.74 -10.55 -12.01
C ALA A 281 -2.67 -10.43 -10.92
N PRO A 282 -2.27 -11.55 -10.29
CA PRO A 282 -1.09 -11.56 -9.43
C PRO A 282 0.17 -11.39 -10.29
N HIS A 283 1.16 -10.69 -9.73
CA HIS A 283 2.46 -10.45 -10.36
C HIS A 283 3.60 -10.72 -9.39
N ARG A 284 4.76 -11.16 -9.89
CA ARG A 284 5.95 -11.33 -9.06
C ARG A 284 6.52 -9.98 -8.61
N SER A 285 6.47 -8.99 -9.48
CA SER A 285 6.96 -7.65 -9.20
C SER A 285 6.05 -6.59 -9.83
N TYR A 286 5.95 -5.43 -9.18
CA TYR A 286 5.14 -4.31 -9.65
C TYR A 286 5.78 -2.95 -9.36
N GLY A 287 5.30 -1.92 -10.06
CA GLY A 287 5.61 -0.52 -9.80
C GLY A 287 4.48 0.39 -10.29
N TYR A 288 4.19 1.44 -9.54
CA TYR A 288 3.14 2.41 -9.84
C TYR A 288 3.63 3.82 -9.58
N ASP A 289 3.25 4.77 -10.43
CA ASP A 289 3.41 6.19 -10.14
C ASP A 289 2.37 7.03 -10.90
N ILE A 290 2.15 8.26 -10.45
CA ILE A 290 1.26 9.24 -11.07
C ILE A 290 1.90 10.62 -11.04
N LYS A 291 1.70 11.43 -12.09
CA LYS A 291 2.28 12.77 -12.17
C LYS A 291 1.27 13.80 -12.68
N LEU A 292 1.17 14.93 -11.99
CA LEU A 292 0.41 16.10 -12.43
C LEU A 292 1.10 16.79 -13.62
N GLY A 293 0.37 16.96 -14.71
CA GLY A 293 0.74 17.78 -15.86
C GLY A 293 0.42 19.26 -15.65
N GLY A 294 1.03 20.12 -16.46
CA GLY A 294 0.79 21.58 -16.42
C GLY A 294 -0.59 22.00 -16.95
N ASP A 295 -1.40 21.05 -17.40
CA ASP A 295 -2.81 21.17 -17.80
C ASP A 295 -3.78 20.83 -16.67
N GLY A 296 -3.28 20.53 -15.47
CA GLY A 296 -4.10 20.16 -14.32
C GLY A 296 -4.60 18.71 -14.36
N VAL A 297 -4.08 17.87 -15.26
CA VAL A 297 -4.43 16.45 -15.41
C VAL A 297 -3.35 15.58 -14.78
N TRP A 298 -3.75 14.52 -14.07
CA TRP A 298 -2.81 13.54 -13.54
C TRP A 298 -2.66 12.36 -14.49
N TYR A 299 -1.42 11.93 -14.72
CA TYR A 299 -1.08 10.84 -15.63
C TYR A 299 -0.49 9.66 -14.85
N ALA A 300 -1.23 8.55 -14.81
CA ALA A 300 -0.89 7.35 -14.05
C ALA A 300 -0.23 6.29 -14.92
N THR A 301 0.75 5.58 -14.36
CA THR A 301 1.39 4.41 -14.97
C THR A 301 1.47 3.28 -13.95
N GLY A 302 1.08 2.07 -14.36
CA GLY A 302 1.36 0.82 -13.65
C GLY A 302 2.20 -0.11 -14.52
N LEU A 303 3.20 -0.76 -13.91
CA LEU A 303 4.09 -1.72 -14.55
C LEU A 303 4.14 -3.02 -13.75
N PHE A 304 4.13 -4.15 -14.46
CA PHE A 304 4.07 -5.48 -13.86
C PHE A 304 5.09 -6.41 -14.51
N ALA A 305 5.68 -7.33 -13.75
CA ALA A 305 6.57 -8.36 -14.27
C ALA A 305 6.33 -9.73 -13.60
N ASP A 306 6.48 -10.77 -14.42
CA ASP A 306 6.37 -12.20 -14.08
C ASP A 306 7.61 -12.96 -14.58
#